data_AF-A0A8S9BVH1-F1
#
_entry.id   AF-A0A8S9BVH1-F1
#
_cell.length_a   1.000
_cell.length_b   1.000
_cell.length_c   1.000
_cell.angle_alpha   90.00
_cell.angle_beta   90.00
_cell.angle_gamma   90.00
#
_symmetry.space_group_name_H-M   'P 1'
#
loop_
_entity.id
_entity.type
_entity.pdbx_description
1 polymer ?
#
loop_
_entity_poly.entity_id
_entity_poly.type
_entity_poly.pdbx_seq_one_letter_code
_entity_poly.pdbx_strand_id
1 'polypeptide(L)'
;MEKSTRPDRTAVAGYSILSPRARARLAVKTASIPSALATDNTALNPELTKVLALIDLQSFDGTWNIDSEKPLLDLTGLDVTKSPPNGVSDEIWVTIVVLRFLEDRIPKEEDVWGLVVEKARACIQRYLGPGGDLQLLEELAARVVVEEGKTGG
;
A
#
# COMPACT_ATOMS: atom_id res chain seq x y z
N MET A 1 40.42 38.42 -48.83
CA MET A 1 39.83 39.12 -47.67
C MET A 1 39.21 38.05 -46.78
N GLU A 2 40.03 37.34 -46.01
CA GLU A 2 40.42 37.70 -44.62
C GLU A 2 39.22 37.60 -43.68
N LYS A 3 39.01 36.42 -43.06
CA LYS A 3 39.64 35.87 -41.82
C LYS A 3 39.01 36.45 -40.56
N SER A 4 38.87 35.57 -39.57
CA SER A 4 38.86 35.82 -38.10
C SER A 4 37.52 35.49 -37.44
N THR A 5 37.39 34.72 -36.36
CA THR A 5 38.31 33.89 -35.56
C THR A 5 37.40 33.11 -34.59
N ARG A 6 37.64 31.80 -34.43
CA ARG A 6 37.14 31.03 -33.28
C ARG A 6 38.01 31.31 -32.06
N PRO A 7 37.46 31.13 -30.86
CA PRO A 7 38.10 30.17 -29.95
C PRO A 7 37.06 29.19 -29.42
N ASP A 8 37.18 27.89 -29.72
CA ASP A 8 37.64 26.85 -28.78
C ASP A 8 37.79 27.27 -27.31
N ARG A 9 36.96 26.69 -26.44
CA ARG A 9 37.36 26.31 -25.08
C ARG A 9 36.53 25.12 -24.58
N THR A 10 37.17 23.97 -24.74
CA THR A 10 37.17 22.76 -23.91
C THR A 10 36.77 22.93 -22.43
N ALA A 11 36.23 21.83 -21.87
CA ALA A 11 36.12 21.44 -20.44
C ALA A 11 34.85 21.90 -19.69
N VAL A 12 34.17 21.12 -18.85
CA VAL A 12 34.31 19.76 -18.29
C VAL A 12 33.02 19.45 -17.52
N ALA A 13 32.68 18.17 -17.41
CA ALA A 13 32.04 17.49 -16.29
C ALA A 13 31.03 18.24 -15.38
N GLY A 14 29.81 17.71 -15.40
CA GLY A 14 29.19 17.22 -14.16
C GLY A 14 28.34 18.20 -13.39
N TYR A 15 27.02 18.13 -13.56
CA TYR A 15 26.10 18.29 -12.44
C TYR A 15 24.95 17.31 -12.60
N SER A 16 25.09 16.21 -11.87
CA SER A 16 23.98 15.40 -11.39
C SER A 16 22.85 16.32 -10.96
N ILE A 17 21.68 16.19 -11.59
CA ILE A 17 20.42 16.71 -11.07
C ILE A 17 20.02 15.80 -9.90
N LEU A 18 20.76 15.96 -8.80
CA LEU A 18 20.38 15.55 -7.47
C LEU A 18 19.41 16.59 -6.93
N SER A 19 18.24 16.10 -6.52
CA SER A 19 17.13 16.86 -5.99
C SER A 19 17.55 17.82 -4.86
N PRO A 20 17.00 19.05 -4.81
CA PRO A 20 17.38 20.02 -3.81
C PRO A 20 16.93 19.64 -2.40
N ARG A 21 17.84 19.91 -1.46
CA ARG A 21 17.61 20.27 -0.04
C ARG A 21 17.42 19.14 0.97
N ALA A 22 18.58 18.71 1.46
CA ALA A 22 18.79 18.62 2.90
C ALA A 22 18.49 19.96 3.61
N ARG A 23 18.10 19.82 4.89
CA ARG A 23 18.08 20.81 5.99
C ARG A 23 16.87 21.74 6.09
N ALA A 24 15.91 21.27 6.87
CA ALA A 24 15.40 22.03 8.01
C ALA A 24 15.57 21.19 9.28
N ARG A 25 16.66 21.40 10.03
CA ARG A 25 16.71 21.04 11.46
C ARG A 25 16.03 22.17 12.21
N LEU A 26 14.76 21.99 12.54
CA LEU A 26 14.11 22.76 13.60
C LEU A 26 14.24 21.94 14.88
N ALA A 27 14.93 22.54 15.85
CA ALA A 27 15.03 22.05 17.21
C ALA A 27 13.61 21.97 17.79
N VAL A 28 13.05 20.75 17.86
CA VAL A 28 11.92 20.52 18.74
C VAL A 28 12.50 20.36 20.14
N LYS A 29 12.24 21.39 20.93
CA LYS A 29 12.47 21.46 22.37
C LYS A 29 11.92 20.17 23.00
N THR A 30 12.78 19.47 23.72
CA THR A 30 12.43 18.35 24.59
C THR A 30 11.40 18.82 25.61
N ALA A 31 10.12 18.71 25.25
CA ALA A 31 9.03 18.66 26.19
C ALA A 31 8.89 17.18 26.58
N SER A 32 9.04 16.91 27.88
CA SER A 32 8.86 15.61 28.49
C SER A 32 7.72 14.85 27.83
N ILE A 33 8.05 13.71 27.24
CA ILE A 33 7.11 12.63 26.99
C ILE A 33 6.44 12.35 28.35
N PRO A 34 5.12 12.53 28.53
CA PRO A 34 4.47 11.88 29.65
C PRO A 34 4.67 10.37 29.44
N SER A 35 5.53 9.81 30.28
CA SER A 35 5.82 8.39 30.45
C SER A 35 4.55 7.66 30.96
N ALA A 36 3.51 7.64 30.13
CA ALA A 36 2.18 7.12 30.47
C ALA A 36 1.51 6.37 29.31
N LEU A 37 2.30 5.80 28.39
CA LEU A 37 1.85 4.74 27.47
C LEU A 37 2.74 3.49 27.58
N ALA A 38 3.22 3.22 28.80
CA ALA A 38 3.62 1.88 29.20
C ALA A 38 2.40 1.19 29.83
N THR A 39 1.42 0.92 28.99
CA THR A 39 0.28 0.03 29.23
C THR A 39 0.09 -0.63 27.87
N ASP A 40 0.11 -1.94 27.70
CA ASP A 40 -0.19 -3.03 28.59
C ASP A 40 0.29 -4.29 27.83
N ASN A 41 0.75 -5.34 28.50
CA ASN A 41 0.86 -6.66 27.87
C ASN A 41 -0.54 -7.28 27.69
N THR A 42 -1.48 -6.49 27.15
CA THR A 42 -2.75 -6.96 26.63
C THR A 42 -2.36 -7.79 25.42
N ALA A 43 -2.60 -9.10 25.47
CA ALA A 43 -2.53 -9.94 24.29
C ALA A 43 -3.32 -9.22 23.20
N LEU A 44 -2.61 -8.64 22.22
CA LEU A 44 -3.23 -7.88 21.14
C LEU A 44 -4.30 -8.79 20.54
N ASN A 45 -5.51 -8.25 20.37
CA ASN A 45 -6.59 -8.96 19.70
C ASN A 45 -6.00 -9.59 18.42
N PRO A 46 -6.17 -10.91 18.17
CA PRO A 46 -5.63 -11.56 16.98
C PRO A 46 -6.01 -10.81 15.70
N GLU A 47 -7.20 -10.22 15.65
CA GLU A 47 -7.64 -9.41 14.51
C GLU A 47 -6.87 -8.09 14.37
N LEU A 48 -6.60 -7.39 15.48
CA LEU A 48 -5.76 -6.19 15.48
C LEU A 48 -4.32 -6.52 15.04
N THR A 49 -3.79 -7.66 15.48
CA THR A 49 -2.46 -8.14 15.08
C THR A 49 -2.40 -8.40 13.57
N LYS A 50 -3.44 -9.03 13.00
CA LYS A 50 -3.56 -9.23 11.55
C LYS A 50 -3.64 -7.92 10.80
N VAL A 51 -4.44 -6.97 11.26
CA VAL A 51 -4.55 -5.64 10.66
C VAL A 51 -3.19 -4.95 10.61
N LEU A 52 -2.46 -4.92 11.73
CA LEU A 52 -1.13 -4.30 11.78
C LEU A 52 -0.14 -4.98 10.82
N ALA A 53 -0.17 -6.31 10.70
CA ALA A 53 0.66 -7.04 9.75
C ALA A 53 0.27 -6.73 8.29
N LEU A 54 -1.02 -6.62 7.97
CA LEU A 54 -1.49 -6.21 6.65
C LEU A 54 -1.05 -4.78 6.31
N ILE A 55 -1.04 -3.88 7.28
CA ILE A 55 -0.55 -2.50 7.11
C ILE A 55 0.95 -2.49 6.80
N ASP A 56 1.74 -3.29 7.51
CA ASP A 56 3.20 -3.40 7.29
C ASP A 56 3.53 -3.96 5.90
N LEU A 57 2.68 -4.85 5.39
CA LEU A 57 2.80 -5.41 4.03
C LEU A 57 2.33 -4.46 2.93
N GLN A 58 1.64 -3.36 3.25
CA GLN A 58 1.13 -2.43 2.23
C GLN A 58 2.27 -1.59 1.65
N SER A 59 2.37 -1.58 0.33
CA SER A 59 3.30 -0.72 -0.40
C SER A 59 3.02 0.77 -0.16
N PHE A 60 4.04 1.61 -0.38
CA PHE A 60 3.91 3.06 -0.23
C PHE A 60 2.79 3.66 -1.11
N ASP A 61 2.49 3.06 -2.25
CA ASP A 61 1.40 3.51 -3.13
C ASP A 61 -0.01 3.06 -2.66
N GLY A 62 -0.10 2.06 -1.78
CA GLY A 62 -1.36 1.56 -1.24
C GLY A 62 -1.76 0.16 -1.73
N THR A 63 -0.90 -0.50 -2.50
CA THR A 63 -1.13 -1.85 -3.03
C THR A 63 -0.50 -2.94 -2.18
N TRP A 64 -0.96 -4.18 -2.37
CA TRP A 64 -0.32 -5.39 -1.87
C TRP A 64 0.22 -6.22 -3.04
N ASN A 65 1.50 -6.55 -2.99
CA ASN A 65 2.17 -7.30 -4.05
C ASN A 65 1.87 -8.81 -3.93
N ILE A 66 1.77 -9.50 -5.07
CA ILE A 66 1.69 -10.96 -5.16
C ILE A 66 2.94 -11.66 -4.61
N ASP A 67 4.11 -11.02 -4.59
CA ASP A 67 5.31 -11.57 -3.93
C ASP A 67 5.07 -11.81 -2.42
N SER A 68 4.09 -11.11 -1.84
CA SER A 68 3.61 -11.29 -0.47
C SER A 68 2.46 -12.31 -0.38
N GLU A 69 2.24 -13.17 -1.38
CA GLU A 69 1.14 -14.15 -1.41
C GLU A 69 1.10 -15.03 -0.15
N LYS A 70 2.25 -15.51 0.31
CA LYS A 70 2.35 -16.44 1.45
C LYS A 70 1.98 -15.75 2.76
N PRO A 71 2.59 -14.61 3.12
CA PRO A 71 2.16 -13.90 4.33
C PRO A 71 0.72 -13.40 4.22
N LEU A 72 0.22 -13.04 3.03
CA LEU A 72 -1.19 -12.67 2.84
C LEU A 72 -2.13 -13.86 3.05
N LEU A 73 -1.80 -15.04 2.51
CA LEU A 73 -2.55 -16.28 2.72
C LEU A 73 -2.53 -16.69 4.20
N ASP A 74 -1.40 -16.58 4.88
CA ASP A 74 -1.28 -16.91 6.31
C ASP A 74 -2.11 -15.96 7.18
N LEU A 75 -2.19 -14.66 6.82
CA LEU A 75 -2.93 -13.65 7.58
C LEU A 75 -4.44 -13.67 7.30
N THR A 76 -4.82 -13.84 6.03
CA THR A 76 -6.21 -13.72 5.57
C THR A 76 -6.92 -15.06 5.41
N GLY A 77 -6.17 -16.16 5.26
CA GLY A 77 -6.69 -17.46 4.86
C GLY A 77 -7.23 -17.49 3.43
N LEU A 78 -7.00 -16.44 2.64
CA LEU A 78 -7.55 -16.32 1.29
C LEU A 78 -6.50 -16.68 0.24
N ASP A 79 -6.89 -17.55 -0.68
CA ASP A 79 -6.11 -17.79 -1.88
C ASP A 79 -6.25 -16.63 -2.86
N VAL A 80 -5.35 -15.65 -2.72
CA VAL A 80 -5.25 -14.46 -3.59
C VAL A 80 -4.74 -14.78 -5.00
N THR A 81 -4.30 -16.03 -5.27
CA THR A 81 -3.81 -16.47 -6.59
C THR A 81 -4.95 -16.83 -7.55
N LYS A 82 -6.21 -16.81 -7.09
CA LYS A 82 -7.38 -16.98 -7.97
C LYS A 82 -7.32 -15.97 -9.10
N SER A 83 -7.42 -16.47 -10.33
CA SER A 83 -7.14 -15.70 -11.54
C SER A 83 -7.85 -14.34 -11.55
N PRO A 84 -7.11 -13.23 -11.69
CA PRO A 84 -7.70 -11.92 -11.79
C PRO A 84 -8.59 -11.84 -13.03
N PRO A 85 -9.66 -11.03 -13.01
CA PRO A 85 -10.43 -10.75 -14.21
C PRO A 85 -9.55 -10.12 -15.31
N ASN A 86 -9.87 -10.42 -16.57
CA ASN A 86 -9.08 -9.98 -17.72
C ASN A 86 -8.83 -8.46 -17.70
N GLY A 87 -7.56 -8.07 -17.79
CA GLY A 87 -7.14 -6.66 -17.83
C GLY A 87 -6.82 -6.04 -16.46
N VAL A 88 -6.99 -6.79 -15.36
CA VAL A 88 -6.55 -6.37 -14.02
C VAL A 88 -5.21 -7.00 -13.71
N SER A 89 -4.25 -6.21 -13.23
CA SER A 89 -2.97 -6.74 -12.77
C SER A 89 -3.15 -7.52 -11.47
N ASP A 90 -2.31 -8.52 -11.24
CA ASP A 90 -2.34 -9.34 -10.03
C ASP A 90 -2.24 -8.48 -8.76
N GLU A 91 -1.37 -7.46 -8.77
CA GLU A 91 -1.23 -6.52 -7.64
C GLU A 91 -2.55 -5.79 -7.30
N ILE A 92 -3.27 -5.30 -8.32
CA ILE A 92 -4.54 -4.62 -8.11
C ILE A 92 -5.59 -5.60 -7.62
N TRP A 93 -5.61 -6.81 -8.16
CA TRP A 93 -6.52 -7.86 -7.73
C TRP A 93 -6.30 -8.27 -6.27
N VAL A 94 -5.05 -8.55 -5.88
CA VAL A 94 -4.66 -8.84 -4.49
C VAL A 94 -5.09 -7.70 -3.58
N THR A 95 -4.89 -6.45 -4.00
CA THR A 95 -5.30 -5.26 -3.25
C THR A 95 -6.81 -5.24 -3.00
N ILE A 96 -7.63 -5.55 -4.02
CA ILE A 96 -9.10 -5.58 -3.88
C ILE A 96 -9.56 -6.73 -2.98
N VAL A 97 -8.90 -7.89 -3.04
CA VAL A 97 -9.21 -9.04 -2.16
C VAL A 97 -8.89 -8.70 -0.70
N VAL A 98 -7.75 -8.07 -0.42
CA VAL A 98 -7.37 -7.63 0.93
C VAL A 98 -8.33 -6.56 1.46
N LEU A 99 -8.75 -5.62 0.61
CA LEU A 99 -9.79 -4.63 0.96
C LEU A 99 -11.07 -5.32 1.45
N ARG A 100 -11.60 -6.26 0.66
CA ARG A 100 -12.81 -7.00 1.03
C ARG A 100 -12.63 -7.83 2.29
N PHE A 101 -11.47 -8.43 2.49
CA PHE A 101 -11.17 -9.13 3.74
C PHE A 101 -11.26 -8.22 4.96
N LEU A 102 -10.65 -7.03 4.91
CA LEU A 102 -10.68 -6.07 6.03
C LEU A 102 -12.11 -5.62 6.35
N GLU A 103 -12.88 -5.26 5.33
CA GLU A 103 -14.27 -4.82 5.47
C GLU A 103 -15.20 -5.92 5.99
N ASP A 104 -15.09 -7.14 5.47
CA ASP A 104 -16.02 -8.23 5.79
C ASP A 104 -15.65 -8.98 7.08
N ARG A 105 -14.35 -9.17 7.35
CA ARG A 105 -13.87 -10.02 8.45
C ARG A 105 -13.45 -9.22 9.68
N ILE A 106 -13.00 -7.98 9.51
CA ILE A 106 -12.49 -7.14 10.61
C ILE A 106 -13.18 -5.77 10.68
N PRO A 107 -14.53 -5.68 10.62
CA PRO A 107 -15.23 -4.39 10.64
C PRO A 107 -15.03 -3.60 11.94
N LYS A 108 -14.65 -4.27 13.04
CA LYS A 108 -14.50 -3.65 14.37
C LYS A 108 -13.25 -2.80 14.54
N GLU A 109 -12.25 -2.99 13.69
CA GLU A 109 -10.97 -2.29 13.76
C GLU A 109 -10.84 -1.24 12.64
N GLU A 110 -11.97 -0.75 12.12
CA GLU A 110 -12.03 0.27 11.04
C GLU A 110 -11.21 1.52 11.38
N ASP A 111 -11.20 1.94 12.65
CA ASP A 111 -10.38 3.06 13.11
C ASP A 111 -8.88 2.86 12.85
N VAL A 112 -8.42 1.61 12.72
CA VAL A 112 -7.02 1.24 12.49
C VAL A 112 -6.72 1.07 11.00
N TRP A 113 -7.59 0.39 10.25
CA TRP A 113 -7.36 0.10 8.82
C TRP A 113 -8.03 1.08 7.86
N GLY A 114 -8.90 1.98 8.32
CA GLY A 114 -9.71 2.85 7.46
C GLY A 114 -8.87 3.66 6.47
N LEU A 115 -7.81 4.31 6.97
CA LEU A 115 -6.87 5.08 6.13
C LEU A 115 -6.13 4.21 5.11
N VAL A 116 -5.85 2.96 5.48
CA VAL A 116 -5.12 1.98 4.67
C VAL A 116 -6.00 1.55 3.49
N VAL A 117 -7.29 1.33 3.76
CA VAL A 117 -8.33 1.05 2.76
C VAL A 117 -8.55 2.25 1.83
N GLU A 118 -8.65 3.47 2.36
CA GLU A 118 -8.82 4.67 1.53
C GLU A 118 -7.66 4.86 0.54
N LYS A 119 -6.43 4.64 1.00
CA LYS A 119 -5.24 4.74 0.15
C LYS A 119 -5.22 3.67 -0.94
N ALA A 120 -5.56 2.42 -0.59
CA ALA A 120 -5.69 1.33 -1.55
C ALA A 120 -6.76 1.63 -2.61
N ARG A 121 -7.94 2.12 -2.20
CA ARG A 121 -9.01 2.56 -3.11
C ARG A 121 -8.55 3.67 -4.04
N ALA A 122 -7.83 4.67 -3.52
CA ALA A 122 -7.28 5.75 -4.32
C ALA A 122 -6.27 5.24 -5.37
N CYS A 123 -5.45 4.25 -5.03
CA CYS A 123 -4.57 3.59 -6.01
C CYS A 123 -5.39 2.87 -7.10
N ILE A 124 -6.35 2.03 -6.72
CA ILE A 124 -7.15 1.27 -7.69
C ILE A 124 -7.89 2.21 -8.65
N GLN A 125 -8.46 3.31 -8.15
CA GLN A 125 -9.11 4.31 -9.00
C GLN A 125 -8.15 4.97 -10.00
N ARG A 126 -6.89 5.22 -9.61
CA ARG A 126 -5.86 5.72 -10.54
C ARG A 126 -5.52 4.70 -11.62
N TYR A 127 -5.47 3.41 -11.26
CA TYR A 127 -5.22 2.33 -12.22
C TYR A 127 -6.36 2.16 -13.23
N LEU A 128 -7.60 2.18 -12.73
CA LEU A 128 -8.81 2.01 -13.54
C LEU A 128 -9.13 3.21 -14.43
N GLY A 129 -8.72 4.41 -14.02
CA GLY A 129 -9.00 5.64 -14.74
C GLY A 129 -10.49 6.05 -14.69
N PRO A 130 -10.84 7.19 -15.33
CA PRO A 130 -12.21 7.67 -15.38
C PRO A 130 -13.07 6.75 -16.27
N GLY A 131 -13.84 5.86 -15.63
CA GLY A 131 -14.74 4.92 -16.28
C GLY A 131 -14.49 3.44 -15.97
N GLY A 132 -13.47 3.12 -15.17
CA GLY A 132 -13.29 1.74 -14.72
C GLY A 132 -14.26 1.36 -13.61
N ASP A 133 -14.69 0.10 -13.64
CA ASP A 133 -15.77 -0.42 -12.80
C ASP A 133 -15.20 -1.04 -11.52
N LEU A 134 -14.86 -0.18 -10.55
CA LEU A 134 -14.39 -0.62 -9.23
C LEU A 134 -15.44 -1.50 -8.55
N GLN A 135 -16.72 -1.20 -8.75
CA GLN A 135 -17.82 -1.91 -8.11
C GLN A 135 -17.93 -3.36 -8.59
N LEU A 136 -17.75 -3.59 -9.90
CA LEU A 136 -17.65 -4.93 -10.47
C LEU A 136 -16.49 -5.73 -9.88
N LEU A 137 -15.31 -5.11 -9.75
CA LEU A 137 -14.13 -5.78 -9.19
C LEU A 137 -14.29 -6.12 -7.71
N GLU A 138 -14.87 -5.20 -6.96
CA GLU A 138 -15.21 -5.43 -5.57
C GLU A 138 -16.26 -6.56 -5.39
N GLU A 139 -17.22 -6.72 -6.32
CA GLU A 139 -18.17 -7.85 -6.31
C GLU A 139 -17.45 -9.18 -6.58
N LEU A 140 -16.55 -9.22 -7.55
CA LEU A 140 -15.77 -10.41 -7.87
C LEU A 140 -14.88 -10.84 -6.70
N ALA A 141 -14.24 -9.88 -6.03
CA ALA A 141 -13.43 -10.15 -4.86
C ALA A 141 -14.27 -10.64 -3.67
N ALA A 142 -15.48 -10.10 -3.47
CA ALA A 142 -16.38 -10.60 -2.43
C ALA A 142 -16.71 -12.09 -2.61
N ARG A 143 -16.86 -12.57 -3.85
CA ARG A 143 -17.06 -14.01 -4.12
C ARG A 143 -15.87 -14.85 -3.67
N VAL A 144 -14.64 -14.36 -3.85
CA VAL A 144 -13.43 -15.04 -3.38
C VAL A 144 -13.41 -15.15 -1.85
N VAL A 145 -13.76 -14.07 -1.15
CA VAL A 145 -13.78 -14.02 0.33
C VAL A 145 -14.89 -14.91 0.92
N VAL A 146 -16.01 -15.06 0.20
CA VAL A 146 -17.17 -15.87 0.64
C VAL A 146 -16.95 -17.36 0.41
N GLU A 147 -16.36 -17.77 -0.73
CA GLU A 147 -16.13 -19.19 -1.05
C GLU A 147 -15.20 -19.87 -0.04
N GLU A 148 -14.17 -19.17 0.46
CA GLU A 148 -13.26 -19.69 1.50
C GLU A 148 -13.93 -19.80 2.89
N GLY A 149 -15.12 -19.23 3.07
CA GLY A 149 -15.92 -19.39 4.29
C GLY A 149 -16.90 -20.56 4.26
N LYS A 150 -17.03 -21.28 3.13
CA LYS A 150 -18.13 -22.24 2.89
C LYS A 150 -17.69 -23.71 2.78
N THR A 151 -16.40 -24.00 2.65
CA THR A 151 -15.84 -25.36 2.68
C THR A 151 -15.46 -25.78 4.10
N GLY A 152 -16.48 -25.92 4.96
CA GLY A 152 -16.32 -26.39 6.33
C GLY A 152 -17.66 -26.77 6.95
N GLY A 153 -18.27 -27.83 6.42
CA GLY A 153 -19.49 -28.47 6.96
C GLY A 153 -19.47 -29.95 6.65
#